data_AF-A0A964LTN3-F1
#
_entry.id   AF-A0A964LTN3-F1
#
_cell.length_a   1.000
_cell.length_b   1.000
_cell.length_c   1.000
_cell.angle_alpha   90.00
_cell.angle_beta   90.00
_cell.angle_gamma   90.00
#
_symmetry.space_group_name_H-M   'P 1'
#
loop_
_entity.id
_entity.type
_entity.pdbx_description
1 polymer ?
#
loop_
_entity_poly.entity_id
_entity_poly.type
_entity_poly.pdbx_seq_one_letter_code
_entity_poly.pdbx_strand_id
1 'polypeptide(L)' 'MHPIGRVGTVEEVANAVVWLCSDQSSFITGETLRIDGGTLAGVS' A
#
# COMPACT_ATOMS: atom_id res chain seq x y z
N MET A 1 -3.14 -14.84 -4.75
CA MET A 1 -2.38 -14.58 -5.98
C MET A 1 -2.42 -13.08 -6.19
N HIS A 2 -1.30 -12.38 -6.04
CA HIS A 2 -1.26 -10.93 -6.29
C HIS A 2 -1.17 -10.70 -7.81
N PRO A 3 -2.02 -9.86 -8.44
CA PRO A 3 -1.93 -9.54 -9.87
C PRO A 3 -0.56 -9.05 -10.34
N ILE A 4 0.19 -8.38 -9.47
CA ILE A 4 1.59 -8.00 -9.73
C ILE A 4 2.54 -9.21 -9.92
N GLY A 5 2.08 -10.44 -9.67
CA GLY A 5 2.79 -11.68 -10.00
C GLY A 5 3.91 -12.07 -9.03
N ARG A 6 4.08 -11.36 -7.92
CA ARG A 6 5.12 -11.64 -6.91
C ARG A 6 4.63 -11.41 -5.49
N VAL A 7 5.41 -11.88 -4.51
CA VAL A 7 5.24 -11.51 -3.09
C VAL A 7 5.82 -10.12 -2.88
N GLY A 8 5.15 -9.33 -2.04
CA GLY A 8 5.65 -8.01 -1.63
C GLY A 8 6.85 -8.12 -0.69
N THR A 9 7.66 -7.08 -0.61
CA THR A 9 8.77 -7.00 0.35
C THR A 9 8.40 -6.14 1.55
N VAL A 10 9.15 -6.27 2.65
CA VAL A 10 8.92 -5.46 3.86
C VAL A 10 9.21 -3.98 3.61
N GLU A 11 10.12 -3.67 2.69
CA GLU A 11 10.46 -2.31 2.29
C GLU A 11 9.30 -1.60 1.59
N GLU A 12 8.47 -2.33 0.83
CA GLU A 12 7.29 -1.75 0.19
C GLU A 12 6.26 -1.27 1.21
N VAL A 13 6.10 -2.02 2.31
CA VAL A 13 5.26 -1.60 3.44
C VAL A 13 5.88 -0.40 4.16
N ALA A 14 7.18 -0.47 4.46
CA ALA A 14 7.89 0.62 5.14
C ALA A 14 7.83 1.93 4.35
N ASN A 15 8.01 1.88 3.02
CA ASN A 15 7.92 3.06 2.15
C ASN A 15 6.52 3.70 2.17
N ALA A 16 5.45 2.89 2.18
CA ALA A 16 4.09 3.39 2.30
C ALA A 16 3.85 4.09 3.66
N VAL A 17 4.39 3.52 4.74
CA VAL A 17 4.34 4.14 6.07
C VAL A 17 5.13 5.46 6.09
N VAL A 18 6.35 5.47 5.56
CA VAL A 18 7.17 6.69 5.46
C VAL A 18 6.45 7.79 4.69
N TRP A 19 5.79 7.44 3.58
CA TRP A 19 4.97 8.40 2.83
C TRP A 19 3.79 8.95 3.66
N LEU A 20 3.05 8.08 4.36
CA LEU A 20 1.96 8.49 5.27
C LEU A 20 2.43 9.34 6.47
N CYS A 21 3.70 9.22 6.86
CA CYS A 21 4.30 10.07 7.90
C CYS A 21 4.90 11.36 7.36
N SER A 22 4.95 11.54 6.02
CA SER A 22 5.54 12.72 5.39
C SER A 22 4.51 13.83 5.16
N ASP A 23 5.00 15.06 4.99
CA ASP A 23 4.18 16.24 4.72
C ASP A 23 3.30 16.12 3.46
N GLN A 24 3.68 15.24 2.53
CA GLN A 24 2.93 14.97 1.30
C GLN A 24 1.54 14.36 1.57
N SER A 25 1.32 13.79 2.75
CA SER A 25 0.07 13.16 3.16
C SER A 25 -0.67 13.94 4.26
N SER A 26 -0.32 15.22 4.46
CA SER A 26 -0.79 16.07 5.57
C SER A 26 -2.31 16.24 5.71
N PHE A 27 -3.11 15.89 4.70
CA PHE A 27 -4.58 15.94 4.74
C PHE A 27 -5.24 14.56 4.66
N ILE A 28 -4.47 13.48 4.78
CA ILE A 28 -4.97 12.10 4.73
C ILE A 28 -5.09 11.57 6.16
N THR A 29 -6.31 11.22 6.56
CA THR A 29 -6.60 10.62 7.87
C THR A 29 -7.81 9.70 7.77
N GLY A 30 -7.89 8.70 8.64
CA GLY A 30 -9.00 7.74 8.69
C GLY A 30 -9.07 6.72 7.55
N GLU A 31 -8.05 6.68 6.67
CA GLU A 31 -8.02 5.78 5.51
C GLU A 31 -7.26 4.47 5.79
N THR A 32 -7.63 3.39 5.09
CA THR A 32 -6.91 2.11 5.12
C THR A 32 -6.20 1.88 3.79
N LEU A 33 -4.92 2.24 3.73
CA LEU A 33 -4.09 2.02 2.54
C LEU A 33 -3.71 0.53 2.41
N ARG A 34 -4.19 -0.12 1.35
CA ARG A 34 -3.85 -1.52 1.04
C ARG A 34 -2.55 -1.61 0.25
N ILE A 35 -1.68 -2.53 0.69
CA ILE A 35 -0.39 -2.83 0.05
C ILE A 35 -0.38 -4.33 -0.26
N ASP A 36 -1.16 -4.74 -1.27
CA ASP A 36 -1.49 -6.15 -1.53
C ASP A 36 -1.18 -6.59 -2.97
N GLY A 37 -0.42 -5.81 -3.72
CA GLY A 37 -0.07 -6.10 -5.12
C GLY A 37 -1.29 -6.26 -6.04
N GLY A 38 -2.45 -5.70 -5.67
CA GLY A 38 -3.70 -5.72 -6.43
C GLY A 38 -4.63 -6.90 -6.11
N THR A 39 -4.37 -7.68 -5.06
CA THR A 39 -5.13 -8.91 -4.77
C THR A 39 -6.62 -8.66 -4.62
N LEU A 40 -7.01 -7.57 -3.95
CA LEU A 40 -8.41 -7.22 -3.82
C LEU A 40 -9.00 -6.60 -5.10
N ALA A 41 -8.19 -5.93 -5.93
CA ALA A 41 -8.67 -5.37 -7.19
C ALA A 41 -8.98 -6.45 -8.24
N GLY A 42 -8.28 -7.59 -8.19
CA GLY A 42 -8.48 -8.72 -9.10
C GLY A 42 -9.66 -9.65 -8.76
N VAL A 43 -10.42 -9.37 -7.69
CA VAL A 43 -11.62 -10.13 -7.30
C VAL A 43 -12.94 -9.41 -7.58
N SER A 44 -12.89 -8.34 -8.39
CA SER A 44 -14.09 -7.66 -8.91
C SER A 44 -14.63 -8.30 -10.18
#